data_AF-A0A1Q3FV39-F1
#
_entry.id   AF-A0A1Q3FV39-F1
#
_cell.length_a   1.000
_cell.length_b   1.000
_cell.length_c   1.000
_cell.angle_alpha   90.00
_cell.angle_beta   90.00
_cell.angle_gamma   90.00
#
_symmetry.space_group_name_H-M   'P 1'
#
loop_
_entity.id
_entity.type
_entity.pdbx_description
1 polymer ?
#
loop_
_entity_poly.entity_id
_entity_poly.type
_entity_poly.pdbx_seq_one_letter_code
_entity_poly.pdbx_strand_id
1 'polypeptide(L)'
;MPSDFSNEDFMSNPSLAMDACFTAFDKDGDDRLSLAEFTLICRALFRNDKGHIYVVPSDRLEEMFAVFDKNEDGYIDREEFQFCWNQWIKTIVRPISAFLIVDVQNDFISGSLNISNCSAQQNGLEVIDPINKLLDTVEFDSVFYSLDWHPSDHVSFIDNIKQRPIHPTSPLNSDNAQVYDTVIFAGPPPMKQRLWPRHCVQDSWGSELHKDLKIVDQGIKVYKGTNPEVDSYSVFWDNKKLSDTTLCGQLRMKGASDIYVCGLAYDVCVGATAIDALSAGYRTVLIDDCCRGVDLNDIESTKQTVISNNGVIVNSREVKAMVEGRDRRPELGYKLAMELKNADSDLSKNNACRRQNQQQQGQQQGQQQPQPDRPQ
;
A
#
# COMPACT_ATOMS: atom_id res chain seq x y z
N MET A 1 -25.86 -4.12 27.64
CA MET A 1 -24.94 -4.10 26.47
C MET A 1 -25.65 -4.86 25.37
N PRO A 2 -25.95 -4.28 24.19
CA PRO A 2 -26.32 -5.13 23.07
C PRO A 2 -25.10 -6.00 22.76
N SER A 3 -25.22 -7.29 23.03
CA SER A 3 -24.31 -8.32 22.55
C SER A 3 -24.50 -8.43 21.04
N ASP A 4 -23.38 -8.39 20.32
CA ASP A 4 -23.25 -8.73 18.91
C ASP A 4 -23.89 -7.76 17.90
N PHE A 5 -23.12 -6.74 17.52
CA PHE A 5 -23.21 -6.21 16.14
C PHE A 5 -22.53 -7.24 15.24
N SER A 6 -23.32 -8.17 14.72
CA SER A 6 -22.85 -9.18 13.79
C SER A 6 -22.63 -8.57 12.40
N ASN A 7 -21.84 -9.22 11.54
CA ASN A 7 -21.69 -8.79 10.15
C ASN A 7 -23.05 -8.70 9.41
N GLU A 8 -24.07 -9.44 9.87
CA GLU A 8 -25.42 -9.48 9.30
C GLU A 8 -26.20 -8.16 9.52
N ASP A 9 -26.03 -7.49 10.66
CA ASP A 9 -26.73 -6.23 10.97
C ASP A 9 -26.31 -5.08 10.04
N PHE A 10 -25.10 -5.16 9.47
CA PHE A 10 -24.64 -4.21 8.45
C PHE A 10 -25.22 -4.51 7.05
N MET A 11 -25.83 -5.68 6.80
CA MET A 11 -26.20 -6.15 5.45
C MET A 11 -27.59 -5.71 4.97
N SER A 12 -28.51 -5.36 5.85
CA SER A 12 -29.89 -4.98 5.47
C SER A 12 -30.08 -3.45 5.41
N ASN A 13 -30.24 -2.92 4.19
CA ASN A 13 -30.44 -1.50 3.83
C ASN A 13 -29.36 -0.52 4.39
N PRO A 14 -28.44 -0.02 3.55
CA PRO A 14 -27.28 0.76 3.98
C PRO A 14 -27.59 2.06 4.76
N SER A 15 -28.73 2.69 4.49
CA SER A 15 -29.17 3.89 5.22
C SER A 15 -29.69 3.53 6.61
N LEU A 16 -30.51 2.47 6.69
CA LEU A 16 -31.03 1.97 7.97
C LEU A 16 -29.89 1.44 8.87
N ALA A 17 -28.87 0.81 8.29
CA ALA A 17 -27.70 0.34 9.04
C ALA A 17 -26.86 1.49 9.61
N MET A 18 -26.71 2.60 8.87
CA MET A 18 -26.01 3.79 9.36
C MET A 18 -26.76 4.43 10.53
N ASP A 19 -28.05 4.70 10.35
CA ASP A 19 -28.87 5.34 11.39
C ASP A 19 -28.95 4.47 12.64
N ALA A 20 -29.13 3.15 12.47
CA ALA A 20 -29.10 2.20 13.57
C ALA A 20 -27.75 2.18 14.29
N CYS A 21 -26.63 2.25 13.57
CA CYS A 21 -25.31 2.35 14.17
C CYS A 21 -25.17 3.66 14.96
N PHE A 22 -25.50 4.80 14.35
CA PHE A 22 -25.41 6.11 15.02
C PHE A 22 -26.21 6.11 16.33
N THR A 23 -27.50 5.79 16.25
CA THR A 23 -28.40 5.72 17.41
C THR A 23 -27.98 4.68 18.44
N ALA A 24 -27.32 3.60 18.04
CA ALA A 24 -26.82 2.61 18.99
C ALA A 24 -25.61 3.10 19.80
N PHE A 25 -24.84 4.06 19.27
CA PHE A 25 -23.65 4.59 19.94
C PHE A 25 -23.84 5.97 20.56
N ASP A 26 -24.83 6.75 20.13
CA ASP A 26 -25.37 7.91 20.84
C ASP A 26 -26.06 7.43 22.13
N LYS A 27 -25.34 7.54 23.26
CA LYS A 27 -25.74 6.98 24.56
C LYS A 27 -26.55 7.96 25.39
N ASP A 28 -26.29 9.26 25.25
CA ASP A 28 -27.02 10.28 25.97
C ASP A 28 -28.21 10.86 25.17
N GLY A 29 -28.32 10.53 23.88
CA GLY A 29 -29.45 10.87 23.02
C GLY A 29 -29.43 12.32 22.56
N ASP A 30 -28.25 12.94 22.47
CA ASP A 30 -28.08 14.33 22.08
C ASP A 30 -28.01 14.57 20.56
N ASP A 31 -28.18 13.49 19.77
CA ASP A 31 -28.12 13.46 18.31
C ASP A 31 -26.75 13.79 17.71
N ARG A 32 -25.69 13.65 18.50
CA ARG A 32 -24.29 13.79 18.09
C ARG A 32 -23.46 12.71 18.81
N LEU A 33 -22.19 12.56 18.42
CA LEU A 33 -21.29 11.60 19.05
C LEU A 33 -20.09 12.33 19.65
N SER A 34 -19.94 12.20 20.96
CA SER A 34 -18.74 12.63 21.68
C SER A 34 -17.55 11.69 21.39
N LEU A 35 -16.33 12.13 21.75
CA LEU A 35 -15.13 11.26 21.72
C LEU A 35 -15.32 9.96 22.52
N ALA A 36 -16.08 10.01 23.63
CA ALA A 36 -16.35 8.84 24.45
C ALA A 36 -17.21 7.80 23.71
N GLU A 37 -18.22 8.25 22.95
CA GLU A 37 -19.10 7.39 22.16
C GLU A 37 -18.43 6.89 20.89
N PHE A 38 -17.65 7.74 20.23
CA PHE A 38 -16.76 7.32 19.15
C PHE A 38 -15.76 6.25 19.61
N THR A 39 -15.25 6.36 20.84
CA THR A 39 -14.39 5.32 21.43
C THR A 39 -15.14 3.98 21.57
N LEU A 40 -16.44 3.99 21.86
CA LEU A 40 -17.25 2.77 21.87
C LEU A 40 -17.40 2.15 20.48
N ILE A 41 -17.52 2.99 19.43
CA ILE A 41 -17.50 2.54 18.03
C ILE A 41 -16.17 1.86 17.72
N CYS A 42 -15.04 2.50 18.02
CA CYS A 42 -13.70 1.92 17.84
C CYS A 42 -13.55 0.57 18.57
N ARG A 43 -14.07 0.45 19.80
CA ARG A 43 -14.07 -0.82 20.55
C ARG A 43 -14.97 -1.89 19.96
N ALA A 44 -16.03 -1.52 19.24
CA ALA A 44 -16.90 -2.45 18.53
C ALA A 44 -16.28 -2.89 17.20
N LEU A 45 -15.61 -1.97 16.51
CA LEU A 45 -14.92 -2.20 15.24
C LEU A 45 -13.65 -3.02 15.42
N PHE A 46 -12.73 -2.61 16.28
CA PHE A 46 -11.40 -3.21 16.35
C PHE A 46 -11.40 -4.43 17.26
N ARG A 47 -11.73 -5.58 16.66
CA ARG A 47 -11.74 -6.87 17.32
C ARG A 47 -11.15 -7.95 16.43
N ASN A 48 -10.60 -8.98 17.05
CA ASN A 48 -10.20 -10.18 16.35
C ASN A 48 -11.39 -11.13 16.12
N ASP A 49 -11.11 -12.22 15.42
CA ASP A 49 -12.08 -13.26 15.06
C ASP A 49 -12.67 -14.04 16.24
N LYS A 50 -12.12 -13.86 17.44
CA LYS A 50 -12.59 -14.43 18.71
C LYS A 50 -13.32 -13.40 19.59
N GLY A 51 -13.56 -12.20 19.07
CA GLY A 51 -14.23 -11.12 19.78
C GLY A 51 -13.35 -10.37 20.79
N HIS A 52 -12.04 -10.63 20.84
CA HIS A 52 -11.11 -9.87 21.66
C HIS A 52 -10.96 -8.45 21.11
N ILE A 53 -11.10 -7.45 21.98
CA ILE A 53 -11.02 -6.04 21.62
C ILE A 53 -9.56 -5.61 21.57
N TYR A 54 -9.14 -5.03 20.45
CA TYR A 54 -7.83 -4.39 20.34
C TYR A 54 -7.82 -3.05 21.08
N VAL A 55 -6.74 -2.78 21.81
CA VAL A 55 -6.55 -1.50 22.48
C VAL A 55 -6.06 -0.49 21.45
N VAL A 56 -6.77 0.63 21.34
CA VAL A 56 -6.32 1.79 20.57
C VAL A 56 -5.77 2.82 21.55
N PRO A 57 -4.53 3.30 21.36
CA PRO A 57 -3.97 4.40 22.14
C PRO A 57 -4.86 5.66 22.08
N SER A 58 -4.94 6.41 23.19
CA SER A 58 -5.84 7.57 23.30
C SER A 58 -5.52 8.68 22.30
N ASP A 59 -4.23 8.94 22.05
CA ASP A 59 -3.75 9.88 21.04
C ASP A 59 -4.27 9.51 19.64
N ARG A 60 -4.22 8.22 19.27
CA ARG A 60 -4.78 7.77 17.99
C ARG A 60 -6.30 7.87 17.92
N LEU A 61 -7.01 7.67 19.03
CA LEU A 61 -8.46 7.85 19.08
C LEU A 61 -8.85 9.31 18.85
N GLU A 62 -8.16 10.23 19.52
CA GLU A 62 -8.35 11.68 19.36
C GLU A 62 -8.05 12.12 17.92
N GLU A 63 -6.95 11.64 17.35
CA GLU A 63 -6.59 11.95 15.96
C GLU A 63 -7.61 11.42 14.95
N MET A 64 -8.13 10.20 15.12
CA MET A 64 -9.19 9.66 14.26
C MET A 64 -10.50 10.42 14.43
N PHE A 65 -10.89 10.76 15.66
CA PHE A 65 -12.08 11.54 15.94
C PHE A 65 -12.02 12.89 15.21
N ALA A 66 -10.89 13.60 15.31
CA ALA A 66 -10.66 14.87 14.63
C ALA A 66 -10.66 14.79 13.09
N VAL A 67 -10.56 13.60 12.48
CA VAL A 67 -10.76 13.45 11.04
C VAL A 67 -12.23 13.63 10.66
N PHE A 68 -13.13 13.22 11.55
CA PHE A 68 -14.56 13.14 11.31
C PHE A 68 -15.33 14.33 11.90
N ASP A 69 -14.88 14.90 13.01
CA ASP A 69 -15.30 16.22 13.50
C ASP A 69 -14.73 17.30 12.55
N LYS A 70 -15.49 17.63 11.50
CA LYS A 70 -15.07 18.51 10.41
C LYS A 70 -15.23 19.98 10.78
N ASN A 71 -16.21 20.29 11.63
CA ASN A 71 -16.50 21.64 12.06
C ASN A 71 -15.72 22.05 13.32
N GLU A 72 -14.98 21.12 13.93
CA GLU A 72 -14.16 21.27 15.15
C GLU A 72 -14.99 21.72 16.38
N ASP A 73 -16.25 21.29 16.46
CA ASP A 73 -17.15 21.61 17.57
C ASP A 73 -17.04 20.64 18.76
N GLY A 74 -16.23 19.58 18.61
CA GLY A 74 -15.99 18.55 19.62
C GLY A 74 -16.97 17.38 19.58
N TYR A 75 -17.83 17.32 18.55
CA TYR A 75 -18.80 16.27 18.33
C TYR A 75 -18.77 15.80 16.87
N ILE A 76 -19.31 14.61 16.61
CA ILE A 76 -19.58 14.11 15.26
C ILE A 76 -21.10 14.11 15.08
N ASP A 77 -21.61 15.03 14.27
CA ASP A 77 -23.04 15.07 13.94
C ASP A 77 -23.43 14.00 12.89
N ARG A 78 -24.70 13.99 12.46
CA ARG A 78 -25.19 13.00 11.49
C ARG A 78 -24.56 13.13 10.10
N GLU A 79 -24.26 14.35 9.64
CA GLU A 79 -23.65 14.58 8.32
C GLU A 79 -22.17 14.14 8.34
N GLU A 80 -21.47 14.49 9.41
CA GLU A 80 -20.09 14.05 9.67
C GLU A 80 -20.01 12.53 9.84
N PHE A 81 -20.97 11.95 10.58
CA PHE A 81 -21.06 10.50 10.72
C PHE A 81 -21.37 9.81 9.41
N GLN A 82 -22.16 10.41 8.51
CA GLN A 82 -22.39 9.85 7.18
C GLN A 82 -21.08 9.75 6.39
N PHE A 83 -20.19 10.73 6.49
CA PHE A 83 -18.85 10.65 5.90
C PHE A 83 -18.00 9.56 6.56
N CYS A 84 -17.93 9.53 7.89
CA CYS A 84 -17.26 8.48 8.67
C CYS A 84 -17.75 7.07 8.29
N TRP A 85 -19.06 6.87 8.22
CA TRP A 85 -19.69 5.61 7.87
C TRP A 85 -19.29 5.15 6.47
N ASN A 86 -19.44 6.02 5.47
CA ASN A 86 -19.26 5.66 4.08
C ASN A 86 -17.80 5.46 3.68
N GLN A 87 -16.89 6.26 4.24
CA GLN A 87 -15.47 6.25 3.84
C GLN A 87 -14.60 5.39 4.75
N TRP A 88 -14.97 5.23 6.02
CA TRP A 88 -14.12 4.58 7.02
C TRP A 88 -14.73 3.28 7.55
N ILE A 89 -15.93 3.32 8.16
CA ILE A 89 -16.53 2.14 8.80
C ILE A 89 -16.83 1.04 7.78
N LYS A 90 -17.47 1.37 6.66
CA LYS A 90 -17.78 0.38 5.61
C LYS A 90 -16.53 -0.30 5.08
N THR A 91 -15.49 0.46 4.81
CA THR A 91 -14.19 -0.07 4.32
C THR A 91 -13.58 -1.01 5.35
N ILE A 92 -13.62 -0.68 6.64
CA ILE A 92 -13.09 -1.53 7.71
C ILE A 92 -13.87 -2.85 7.83
N VAL A 93 -15.19 -2.81 7.74
CA VAL A 93 -16.05 -3.99 7.91
C VAL A 93 -16.11 -4.84 6.63
N ARG A 94 -15.92 -4.24 5.46
CA ARG A 94 -15.97 -4.89 4.15
C ARG A 94 -14.77 -4.47 3.30
N PRO A 95 -13.56 -4.95 3.64
CA PRO A 95 -12.38 -4.72 2.82
C PRO A 95 -12.57 -5.32 1.43
N ILE A 96 -12.13 -4.60 0.40
CA ILE A 96 -11.90 -5.19 -0.93
C ILE A 96 -10.43 -5.56 -0.99
N SER A 97 -10.16 -6.85 -0.94
CA SER A 97 -8.83 -7.42 -0.67
C SER A 97 -8.12 -7.83 -1.95
N ALA A 98 -6.94 -7.26 -2.19
CA ALA A 98 -6.04 -7.68 -3.25
C ALA A 98 -4.84 -8.44 -2.67
N PHE A 99 -4.56 -9.62 -3.21
CA PHE A 99 -3.41 -10.43 -2.83
C PHE A 99 -2.29 -10.30 -3.86
N LEU A 100 -1.15 -9.75 -3.44
CA LEU A 100 0.04 -9.54 -4.26
C LEU A 100 1.10 -10.60 -3.90
N ILE A 101 1.33 -11.54 -4.82
CA ILE A 101 2.35 -12.57 -4.72
C ILE A 101 3.57 -12.09 -5.50
N VAL A 102 4.63 -11.75 -4.77
CA VAL A 102 5.80 -11.07 -5.34
C VAL A 102 6.88 -12.07 -5.73
N ASP A 103 7.23 -12.09 -7.02
CA ASP A 103 8.45 -12.68 -7.59
C ASP A 103 8.76 -14.12 -7.12
N VAL A 104 7.74 -14.99 -7.02
CA VAL A 104 7.94 -16.42 -6.73
C VAL A 104 8.40 -17.14 -8.01
N GLN A 105 9.58 -16.76 -8.50
CA GLN A 105 10.19 -17.19 -9.78
C GLN A 105 11.36 -18.15 -9.56
N ASN A 106 11.70 -18.90 -10.61
CA ASN A 106 12.73 -19.93 -10.55
C ASN A 106 14.11 -19.39 -10.14
N ASP A 107 14.53 -18.23 -10.66
CA ASP A 107 15.84 -17.67 -10.34
C ASP A 107 16.02 -17.34 -8.87
N PHE A 108 14.96 -16.92 -8.17
CA PHE A 108 15.03 -16.62 -6.74
C PHE A 108 14.98 -17.85 -5.83
N ILE A 109 14.55 -19.00 -6.35
CA ILE A 109 14.37 -20.24 -5.57
C ILE A 109 15.48 -21.27 -5.83
N SER A 110 15.86 -21.47 -7.09
CA SER A 110 16.82 -22.52 -7.48
C SER A 110 17.73 -22.14 -8.65
N GLY A 111 17.51 -20.98 -9.27
CA GLY A 111 18.32 -20.49 -10.39
C GLY A 111 19.44 -19.54 -9.96
N SER A 112 19.70 -18.53 -10.79
CA SER A 112 20.92 -17.73 -10.72
C SER A 112 21.03 -16.79 -9.51
N LEU A 113 19.88 -16.39 -8.94
CA LEU A 113 19.79 -15.54 -7.75
C LEU A 113 19.06 -16.27 -6.62
N ASN A 114 19.37 -17.56 -6.43
CA ASN A 114 18.76 -18.36 -5.38
C ASN A 114 19.07 -17.74 -4.00
N ILE A 115 18.01 -17.28 -3.31
CA ILE A 115 18.14 -16.55 -2.04
C ILE A 115 18.68 -17.42 -0.90
N SER A 116 18.66 -18.75 -1.03
CA SER A 116 19.29 -19.63 -0.02
C SER A 116 20.80 -19.46 0.05
N ASN A 117 21.41 -18.87 -0.99
CA ASN A 117 22.83 -18.57 -1.06
C ASN A 117 23.16 -17.16 -0.52
N CYS A 118 22.17 -16.39 -0.10
CA CYS A 118 22.34 -15.07 0.49
C CYS A 118 22.62 -15.14 2.00
N SER A 119 22.90 -13.99 2.63
CA SER A 119 23.35 -13.92 4.03
C SER A 119 22.33 -14.47 5.03
N ALA A 120 21.03 -14.29 4.78
CA ALA A 120 19.97 -14.84 5.62
C ALA A 120 19.81 -16.36 5.52
N GLN A 121 20.34 -16.99 4.47
CA GLN A 121 20.25 -18.44 4.22
C GLN A 121 18.83 -19.00 4.27
N GLN A 122 17.85 -18.15 3.93
CA GLN A 122 16.45 -18.53 3.89
C GLN A 122 16.11 -19.24 2.59
N ASN A 123 15.29 -20.30 2.65
CA ASN A 123 14.92 -21.07 1.48
C ASN A 123 13.66 -20.50 0.81
N GLY A 124 13.82 -19.93 -0.39
CA GLY A 124 12.71 -19.34 -1.16
C GLY A 124 11.59 -20.34 -1.49
N LEU A 125 11.87 -21.64 -1.56
CA LEU A 125 10.84 -22.65 -1.84
C LEU A 125 9.76 -22.71 -0.74
N GLU A 126 10.10 -22.35 0.50
CA GLU A 126 9.21 -22.45 1.66
C GLU A 126 8.01 -21.49 1.62
N VAL A 127 8.01 -20.49 0.74
CA VAL A 127 6.87 -19.58 0.58
C VAL A 127 5.71 -20.22 -0.18
N ILE A 128 5.96 -21.25 -0.99
CA ILE A 128 4.97 -21.78 -1.95
C ILE A 128 3.79 -22.42 -1.23
N ASP A 129 4.04 -23.35 -0.30
CA ASP A 129 2.99 -24.07 0.41
C ASP A 129 2.02 -23.16 1.17
N PRO A 130 2.47 -22.20 2.01
CA PRO A 130 1.54 -21.31 2.71
C PRO A 130 0.82 -20.35 1.75
N ILE A 131 1.46 -19.89 0.65
CA ILE A 131 0.78 -19.07 -0.38
C ILE A 131 -0.31 -19.88 -1.08
N ASN A 132 0.00 -21.10 -1.52
CA ASN A 132 -0.97 -22.01 -2.15
C ASN A 132 -2.16 -22.29 -1.22
N LYS A 133 -1.89 -22.48 0.07
CA LYS A 133 -2.95 -22.67 1.07
C LYS A 133 -3.83 -21.43 1.20
N LEU A 134 -3.27 -20.23 1.16
CA LEU A 134 -4.07 -18.99 1.15
C LEU A 134 -4.96 -18.93 -0.09
N LEU A 135 -4.41 -19.22 -1.28
CA LEU A 135 -5.17 -19.26 -2.53
C LEU A 135 -6.32 -20.28 -2.51
N ASP A 136 -6.17 -21.39 -1.78
CA ASP A 136 -7.23 -22.41 -1.64
C ASP A 136 -8.29 -22.07 -0.59
N THR A 137 -7.96 -21.27 0.42
CA THR A 137 -8.78 -21.15 1.65
C THR A 137 -9.33 -19.76 1.91
N VAL A 138 -8.84 -18.75 1.19
CA VAL A 138 -9.20 -17.35 1.33
C VAL A 138 -9.70 -16.83 -0.01
N GLU A 139 -10.90 -16.25 0.00
CA GLU A 139 -11.50 -15.61 -1.17
C GLU A 139 -11.05 -14.15 -1.25
N PHE A 140 -9.96 -13.89 -1.98
CA PHE A 140 -9.54 -12.53 -2.30
C PHE A 140 -10.34 -11.99 -3.49
N ASP A 141 -10.70 -10.70 -3.46
CA ASP A 141 -11.37 -10.03 -4.59
C ASP A 141 -10.47 -9.94 -5.84
N SER A 142 -9.16 -10.00 -5.64
CA SER A 142 -8.19 -10.10 -6.73
C SER A 142 -6.85 -10.67 -6.30
N VAL A 143 -6.20 -11.37 -7.23
CA VAL A 143 -4.87 -11.95 -7.05
C VAL A 143 -3.95 -11.46 -8.16
N PHE A 144 -2.76 -11.01 -7.77
CA PHE A 144 -1.73 -10.53 -8.67
C PHE A 144 -0.44 -11.31 -8.43
N TYR A 145 0.26 -11.60 -9.50
CA TYR A 145 1.57 -12.24 -9.50
C TYR A 145 2.54 -11.27 -10.14
N SER A 146 3.53 -10.77 -9.39
CA SER A 146 4.60 -10.00 -10.03
C SER A 146 5.65 -10.92 -10.62
N LEU A 147 6.26 -10.44 -11.69
CA LEU A 147 7.40 -11.08 -12.33
C LEU A 147 8.46 -10.02 -12.56
N ASP A 148 9.62 -10.24 -11.98
CA ASP A 148 10.83 -9.57 -12.41
C ASP A 148 11.15 -10.03 -13.84
N TRP A 149 11.39 -9.08 -14.75
CA TRP A 149 11.35 -9.34 -16.19
C TRP A 149 12.35 -8.50 -16.98
N HIS A 150 13.63 -8.77 -16.76
CA HIS A 150 14.72 -7.92 -17.18
C HIS A 150 15.23 -8.19 -18.61
N PRO A 151 15.41 -7.16 -19.45
CA PRO A 151 16.11 -7.33 -20.72
C PRO A 151 17.58 -7.75 -20.48
N SER A 152 18.23 -8.36 -21.48
CA SER A 152 19.60 -8.88 -21.31
C SER A 152 20.64 -7.80 -20.99
N ASP A 153 20.40 -6.54 -21.35
CA ASP A 153 21.28 -5.39 -21.12
C ASP A 153 20.87 -4.53 -19.91
N HIS A 154 20.02 -5.07 -19.03
CA HIS A 154 19.50 -4.36 -17.86
C HIS A 154 20.61 -3.82 -16.93
N VAL A 155 20.40 -2.61 -16.42
CA VAL A 155 21.34 -1.84 -15.59
C VAL A 155 21.70 -2.49 -14.26
N SER A 156 20.84 -3.36 -13.74
CA SER A 156 21.04 -4.00 -12.44
C SER A 156 22.05 -5.15 -12.49
N PHE A 157 22.42 -5.66 -13.67
CA PHE A 157 23.33 -6.80 -13.77
C PHE A 157 24.80 -6.38 -13.69
N ILE A 158 25.56 -7.07 -12.84
CA ILE A 158 27.01 -6.81 -12.66
C ILE A 158 27.80 -6.94 -13.97
N ASP A 159 27.41 -7.86 -14.85
CA ASP A 159 28.08 -8.10 -16.14
C ASP A 159 27.82 -6.99 -17.15
N ASN A 160 26.78 -6.17 -16.93
CA ASN A 160 26.44 -5.00 -17.73
C ASN A 160 27.01 -3.68 -17.18
N ILE A 161 27.77 -3.71 -16.08
CA ILE A 161 28.27 -2.49 -15.40
C ILE A 161 29.06 -1.55 -16.33
N LYS A 162 29.76 -2.09 -17.32
CA LYS A 162 30.58 -1.32 -18.28
C LYS A 162 29.76 -0.68 -19.41
N GLN A 163 28.47 -0.99 -19.52
CA GLN A 163 27.61 -0.46 -20.57
C GLN A 163 27.12 0.97 -20.28
N ARG A 164 27.22 1.42 -19.02
CA ARG A 164 26.76 2.74 -18.58
C ARG A 164 27.87 3.48 -17.86
N PRO A 165 27.96 4.81 -18.03
CA PRO A 165 28.95 5.62 -17.32
C PRO A 165 28.63 5.63 -15.82
N ILE A 166 29.64 5.36 -14.99
CA ILE A 166 29.54 5.49 -13.53
C ILE A 166 29.79 6.96 -13.16
N HIS A 167 28.95 7.49 -12.27
CA HIS A 167 29.06 8.86 -11.78
C HIS A 167 30.35 9.03 -10.94
N PRO A 168 31.09 10.14 -11.05
CA PRO A 168 32.34 10.35 -10.31
C PRO A 168 32.23 10.28 -8.79
N THR A 169 31.03 10.48 -8.22
CA THR A 169 30.77 10.38 -6.78
C THR A 169 30.40 8.96 -6.32
N SER A 170 30.36 7.99 -7.24
CA SER A 170 30.16 6.59 -6.87
C SER A 170 31.34 6.10 -6.02
N PRO A 171 31.09 5.38 -4.91
CA PRO A 171 32.18 4.84 -4.09
C PRO A 171 33.00 3.76 -4.82
N LEU A 172 32.39 3.15 -5.84
CA LEU A 172 32.95 2.06 -6.64
C LEU A 172 32.87 2.40 -8.13
N ASN A 173 33.77 1.82 -8.91
CA ASN A 173 33.83 1.92 -10.36
C ASN A 173 33.66 0.54 -11.02
N SER A 174 33.72 0.50 -12.35
CA SER A 174 33.42 -0.72 -13.11
C SER A 174 34.46 -1.82 -13.00
N ASP A 175 35.64 -1.51 -12.46
CA ASP A 175 36.75 -2.45 -12.33
C ASP A 175 36.87 -3.04 -10.92
N ASN A 176 36.23 -2.44 -9.91
CA ASN A 176 36.27 -2.93 -8.53
C ASN A 176 34.91 -3.30 -7.92
N ALA A 177 33.79 -2.97 -8.57
CA ALA A 177 32.47 -3.37 -8.10
C ALA A 177 32.27 -4.90 -8.22
N GLN A 178 31.60 -5.47 -7.23
CA GLN A 178 31.24 -6.88 -7.16
C GLN A 178 29.72 -7.06 -7.10
N VAL A 179 29.28 -8.32 -7.18
CA VAL A 179 27.87 -8.67 -6.95
C VAL A 179 27.46 -8.19 -5.56
N TYR A 180 26.24 -7.62 -5.46
CA TYR A 180 25.63 -7.03 -4.28
C TYR A 180 26.15 -5.64 -3.87
N ASP A 181 27.19 -5.12 -4.51
CA ASP A 181 27.63 -3.74 -4.30
C ASP A 181 26.62 -2.73 -4.83
N THR A 182 26.68 -1.50 -4.31
CA THR A 182 25.90 -0.37 -4.82
C THR A 182 26.81 0.62 -5.53
N VAL A 183 26.47 0.95 -6.77
CA VAL A 183 27.12 1.97 -7.59
C VAL A 183 26.19 3.13 -7.87
N ILE A 184 26.75 4.25 -8.32
CA ILE A 184 25.97 5.39 -8.84
C ILE A 184 26.22 5.52 -10.34
N PHE A 185 25.22 5.24 -11.17
CA PHE A 185 25.29 5.52 -12.60
C PHE A 185 25.07 7.01 -12.88
N ALA A 186 25.78 7.55 -13.87
CA ALA A 186 25.62 8.91 -14.33
C ALA A 186 24.32 9.08 -15.13
N GLY A 187 23.78 10.29 -15.13
CA GLY A 187 22.53 10.66 -15.82
C GLY A 187 21.87 11.85 -15.13
N PRO A 188 20.85 12.48 -15.74
CA PRO A 188 20.00 13.45 -15.05
C PRO A 188 18.67 12.79 -14.59
N PRO A 189 18.47 12.49 -13.29
CA PRO A 189 19.43 12.54 -12.18
C PRO A 189 20.33 11.28 -12.11
N PRO A 190 21.46 11.35 -11.38
CA PRO A 190 22.27 10.17 -11.09
C PRO A 190 21.45 9.11 -10.36
N MET A 191 21.76 7.83 -10.60
CA MET A 191 20.96 6.71 -10.10
C MET A 191 21.81 5.78 -9.23
N LYS A 192 21.41 5.61 -7.97
CA LYS A 192 21.94 4.53 -7.12
C LYS A 192 21.38 3.20 -7.61
N GLN A 193 22.23 2.22 -7.84
CA GLN A 193 21.85 0.89 -8.28
C GLN A 193 22.64 -0.17 -7.51
N ARG A 194 21.93 -1.11 -6.89
CA ARG A 194 22.52 -2.33 -6.34
C ARG A 194 22.72 -3.33 -7.48
N LEU A 195 23.89 -3.94 -7.54
CA LEU A 195 24.26 -4.85 -8.62
C LEU A 195 23.92 -6.29 -8.24
N TRP A 196 23.35 -7.03 -9.18
CA TRP A 196 22.90 -8.40 -8.99
C TRP A 196 23.58 -9.32 -10.00
N PRO A 197 23.64 -10.65 -9.74
CA PRO A 197 23.92 -11.58 -10.83
C PRO A 197 22.82 -11.46 -11.88
N ARG A 198 23.09 -11.86 -13.12
CA ARG A 198 22.04 -11.92 -14.14
C ARG A 198 20.92 -12.85 -13.70
N HIS A 199 19.70 -12.36 -13.65
CA HIS A 199 18.53 -13.09 -13.19
C HIS A 199 17.28 -12.62 -13.92
N CYS A 200 16.24 -13.44 -13.91
CA CYS A 200 14.92 -13.14 -14.41
C CYS A 200 14.94 -12.50 -15.82
N VAL A 201 15.85 -12.98 -16.67
CA VAL A 201 15.96 -12.49 -18.05
C VAL A 201 14.69 -12.85 -18.82
N GLN A 202 14.18 -11.92 -19.62
CA GLN A 202 12.95 -12.13 -20.40
C GLN A 202 13.00 -13.44 -21.18
N ASP A 203 11.89 -14.19 -21.13
CA ASP A 203 11.69 -15.47 -21.82
C ASP A 203 12.68 -16.59 -21.44
N SER A 204 13.40 -16.44 -20.32
CA SER A 204 14.25 -17.49 -19.76
C SER A 204 13.50 -18.37 -18.76
N TRP A 205 13.98 -19.59 -18.53
CA TRP A 205 13.46 -20.44 -17.46
C TRP A 205 13.50 -19.75 -16.09
N GLY A 206 14.55 -18.97 -15.83
CA GLY A 206 14.76 -18.27 -14.57
C GLY A 206 13.66 -17.24 -14.24
N SER A 207 13.06 -16.64 -15.28
CA SER A 207 11.99 -15.65 -15.13
C SER A 207 10.58 -16.25 -15.09
N GLU A 208 10.42 -17.55 -15.26
CA GLU A 208 9.13 -18.20 -15.06
C GLU A 208 8.76 -18.25 -13.57
N LEU A 209 7.47 -18.12 -13.26
CA LEU A 209 6.95 -18.45 -11.92
C LEU A 209 7.26 -19.92 -11.62
N HIS A 210 7.56 -20.21 -10.36
CA HIS A 210 7.88 -21.57 -9.96
C HIS A 210 6.69 -22.50 -10.22
N LYS A 211 6.97 -23.66 -10.82
CA LYS A 211 5.94 -24.62 -11.28
C LYS A 211 4.95 -25.10 -10.19
N ASP A 212 5.40 -25.09 -8.94
CA ASP A 212 4.60 -25.55 -7.80
C ASP A 212 3.72 -24.42 -7.21
N LEU A 213 3.91 -23.18 -7.63
CA LEU A 213 3.03 -22.07 -7.29
C LEU A 213 1.71 -22.20 -8.07
N LYS A 214 0.59 -22.17 -7.35
CA LYS A 214 -0.74 -22.16 -7.96
C LYS A 214 -1.02 -20.82 -8.62
N ILE A 215 -1.50 -20.88 -9.86
CA ILE A 215 -2.00 -19.73 -10.61
C ILE A 215 -3.52 -19.87 -10.72
N VAL A 216 -4.26 -18.92 -10.14
CA VAL A 216 -5.72 -18.90 -10.21
C VAL A 216 -6.19 -18.33 -11.56
N ASP A 217 -7.38 -18.76 -12.03
CA ASP A 217 -7.88 -18.43 -13.38
C ASP A 217 -7.97 -16.93 -13.68
N GLN A 218 -8.29 -16.11 -12.68
CA GLN A 218 -8.37 -14.63 -12.79
C GLN A 218 -7.12 -13.92 -12.27
N GLY A 219 -6.03 -14.66 -12.09
CA GLY A 219 -4.75 -14.13 -11.63
C GLY A 219 -4.14 -13.18 -12.64
N ILE A 220 -3.75 -11.99 -12.19
CA ILE A 220 -3.17 -10.95 -13.06
C ILE A 220 -1.66 -10.98 -12.93
N LYS A 221 -0.95 -11.11 -14.06
CA LYS A 221 0.51 -11.00 -14.09
C LYS A 221 0.93 -9.55 -14.28
N VAL A 222 1.84 -9.07 -13.44
CA VAL A 222 2.42 -7.73 -13.52
C VAL A 222 3.93 -7.85 -13.70
N TYR A 223 4.44 -7.34 -14.82
CA TYR A 223 5.87 -7.38 -15.12
C TYR A 223 6.54 -6.10 -14.64
N LYS A 224 7.71 -6.24 -14.01
CA LYS A 224 8.54 -5.11 -13.54
C LYS A 224 9.99 -5.28 -13.99
N GLY A 225 10.76 -4.19 -13.92
CA GLY A 225 12.17 -4.20 -14.32
C GLY A 225 12.39 -4.36 -15.84
N THR A 226 11.40 -4.00 -16.65
CA THR A 226 11.42 -4.20 -18.11
C THR A 226 12.20 -3.12 -18.86
N ASN A 227 12.48 -1.99 -18.22
CA ASN A 227 13.26 -0.90 -18.81
C ASN A 227 14.75 -1.16 -18.55
N PRO A 228 15.60 -1.25 -19.58
CA PRO A 228 17.03 -1.53 -19.39
C PRO A 228 17.76 -0.46 -18.56
N GLU A 229 17.25 0.78 -18.52
CA GLU A 229 17.91 1.93 -17.89
C GLU A 229 17.51 2.17 -16.42
N VAL A 230 16.50 1.46 -15.90
CA VAL A 230 16.02 1.66 -14.54
C VAL A 230 15.45 0.37 -13.97
N ASP A 231 15.94 0.03 -12.78
CA ASP A 231 15.46 -1.12 -12.03
C ASP A 231 14.14 -0.82 -11.30
N SER A 232 13.40 -1.85 -10.91
CA SER A 232 12.08 -1.75 -10.29
C SER A 232 11.91 -2.84 -9.25
N TYR A 233 12.20 -2.53 -7.98
CA TYR A 233 11.93 -3.47 -6.89
C TYR A 233 10.45 -3.54 -6.55
N SER A 234 9.79 -2.38 -6.49
CA SER A 234 8.37 -2.30 -6.24
C SER A 234 7.56 -2.75 -7.46
N VAL A 235 6.43 -3.42 -7.19
CA VAL A 235 5.43 -3.74 -8.22
C VAL A 235 4.62 -2.49 -8.61
N PHE A 236 4.70 -1.38 -7.88
CA PHE A 236 3.94 -0.16 -8.19
C PHE A 236 4.66 0.75 -9.19
N TRP A 237 5.96 1.00 -8.98
CA TRP A 237 6.74 1.96 -9.75
C TRP A 237 8.19 1.50 -9.91
N ASP A 238 8.84 2.02 -10.95
CA ASP A 238 10.30 1.94 -11.05
C ASP A 238 11.01 2.68 -9.90
N ASN A 239 12.30 2.38 -9.70
CA ASN A 239 13.08 2.94 -8.60
C ASN A 239 13.27 4.48 -8.68
N LYS A 240 12.96 5.11 -9.83
CA LYS A 240 12.95 6.58 -9.98
C LYS A 240 11.54 7.17 -9.84
N LYS A 241 10.50 6.35 -9.67
CA LYS A 241 9.08 6.71 -9.71
C LYS A 241 8.69 7.47 -10.98
N LEU A 242 9.36 7.17 -12.11
CA LEU A 242 9.12 7.85 -13.39
C LEU A 242 8.08 7.11 -14.25
N SER A 243 8.07 5.79 -14.17
CA SER A 243 7.05 4.93 -14.78
C SER A 243 6.33 4.13 -13.70
N ASP A 244 5.00 4.11 -13.80
CA ASP A 244 4.17 3.17 -13.05
C ASP A 244 4.04 1.86 -13.82
N THR A 245 3.85 0.77 -13.08
CA THR A 245 3.37 -0.47 -13.67
C THR A 245 1.86 -0.36 -13.92
N THR A 246 1.24 -1.41 -14.45
CA THR A 246 -0.23 -1.47 -14.59
C THR A 246 -0.97 -1.65 -13.26
N LEU A 247 -0.27 -1.95 -12.16
CA LEU A 247 -0.88 -2.36 -10.88
C LEU A 247 -1.76 -1.25 -10.30
N CYS A 248 -1.29 0.00 -10.26
CA CYS A 248 -2.04 1.13 -9.72
C CYS A 248 -3.39 1.33 -10.40
N GLY A 249 -3.44 1.19 -11.73
CA GLY A 249 -4.68 1.27 -12.49
C GLY A 249 -5.62 0.11 -12.18
N GLN A 250 -5.08 -1.10 -12.11
CA GLN A 250 -5.85 -2.33 -11.86
C GLN A 250 -6.45 -2.37 -10.45
N LEU A 251 -5.68 -1.99 -9.43
CA LEU A 251 -6.16 -1.89 -8.04
C LEU A 251 -7.30 -0.88 -7.92
N ARG A 252 -7.15 0.31 -8.53
CA ARG A 252 -8.19 1.34 -8.54
C ARG A 252 -9.46 0.89 -9.27
N MET A 253 -9.33 0.26 -10.43
CA MET A 253 -10.49 -0.28 -11.17
C MET A 253 -11.25 -1.34 -10.38
N LYS A 254 -10.55 -2.13 -9.56
CA LYS A 254 -11.14 -3.14 -8.69
C LYS A 254 -11.67 -2.59 -7.37
N GLY A 255 -11.40 -1.31 -7.07
CA GLY A 255 -11.78 -0.69 -5.80
C GLY A 255 -11.04 -1.27 -4.59
N ALA A 256 -9.83 -1.81 -4.78
CA ALA A 256 -9.08 -2.42 -3.70
C ALA A 256 -8.84 -1.42 -2.56
N SER A 257 -9.13 -1.84 -1.32
CA SER A 257 -8.85 -1.06 -0.12
C SER A 257 -7.69 -1.63 0.69
N ASP A 258 -7.46 -2.94 0.55
CA ASP A 258 -6.52 -3.71 1.37
C ASP A 258 -5.58 -4.51 0.47
N ILE A 259 -4.29 -4.36 0.72
CA ILE A 259 -3.22 -5.01 -0.03
C ILE A 259 -2.52 -6.00 0.89
N TYR A 260 -2.62 -7.27 0.55
CA TYR A 260 -1.92 -8.35 1.22
C TYR A 260 -0.68 -8.70 0.38
N VAL A 261 0.51 -8.59 0.96
CA VAL A 261 1.78 -8.78 0.25
C VAL A 261 2.50 -10.00 0.80
N CYS A 262 3.01 -10.84 -0.10
CA CYS A 262 3.90 -11.96 0.22
C CYS A 262 4.91 -12.24 -0.90
N GLY A 263 5.80 -13.22 -0.71
CA GLY A 263 6.71 -13.71 -1.76
C GLY A 263 8.19 -13.42 -1.48
N LEU A 264 8.93 -13.06 -2.52
CA LEU A 264 10.39 -12.94 -2.51
C LEU A 264 10.84 -11.60 -3.12
N ALA A 265 11.97 -11.01 -2.73
CA ALA A 265 12.61 -11.16 -1.41
C ALA A 265 11.96 -10.19 -0.40
N TYR A 266 11.81 -10.65 0.85
CA TYR A 266 11.18 -9.93 1.96
C TYR A 266 11.68 -8.48 2.08
N ASP A 267 12.99 -8.31 2.15
CA ASP A 267 13.74 -7.07 2.38
C ASP A 267 14.05 -6.28 1.09
N VAL A 268 13.60 -6.78 -0.06
CA VAL A 268 13.80 -6.15 -1.37
C VAL A 268 12.45 -5.89 -2.03
N CYS A 269 12.00 -6.74 -2.96
CA CYS A 269 10.79 -6.52 -3.76
C CYS A 269 9.52 -6.50 -2.90
N VAL A 270 9.40 -7.41 -1.93
CA VAL A 270 8.24 -7.48 -1.03
C VAL A 270 8.17 -6.22 -0.17
N GLY A 271 9.28 -5.86 0.49
CA GLY A 271 9.38 -4.68 1.34
C GLY A 271 9.11 -3.38 0.58
N ALA A 272 9.75 -3.20 -0.57
CA ALA A 272 9.52 -2.05 -1.44
C ALA A 272 8.04 -1.95 -1.88
N THR A 273 7.44 -3.07 -2.25
CA THR A 273 6.02 -3.13 -2.65
C THR A 273 5.08 -2.79 -1.49
N ALA A 274 5.35 -3.30 -0.29
CA ALA A 274 4.55 -2.99 0.90
C ALA A 274 4.64 -1.50 1.28
N ILE A 275 5.84 -0.92 1.23
CA ILE A 275 6.07 0.50 1.52
C ILE A 275 5.40 1.40 0.48
N ASP A 276 5.47 1.04 -0.80
CA ASP A 276 4.80 1.79 -1.86
C ASP A 276 3.28 1.65 -1.79
N ALA A 277 2.74 0.49 -1.42
CA ALA A 277 1.31 0.31 -1.16
C ALA A 277 0.83 1.23 -0.02
N LEU A 278 1.59 1.29 1.09
CA LEU A 278 1.31 2.22 2.20
C LEU A 278 1.36 3.68 1.75
N SER A 279 2.39 4.05 0.97
CA SER A 279 2.56 5.40 0.43
C SER A 279 1.47 5.77 -0.57
N ALA A 280 0.92 4.79 -1.29
CA ALA A 280 -0.20 4.96 -2.21
C ALA A 280 -1.57 5.09 -1.51
N GLY A 281 -1.60 5.02 -0.18
CA GLY A 281 -2.81 5.18 0.62
C GLY A 281 -3.51 3.87 0.98
N TYR A 282 -3.04 2.72 0.53
CA TYR A 282 -3.71 1.45 0.83
C TYR A 282 -3.45 0.99 2.26
N ARG A 283 -4.44 0.28 2.83
CA ARG A 283 -4.25 -0.51 4.04
C ARG A 283 -3.42 -1.72 3.66
N THR A 284 -2.25 -1.90 4.27
CA THR A 284 -1.28 -2.89 3.80
C THR A 284 -0.95 -3.90 4.88
N VAL A 285 -1.00 -5.17 4.50
CA VAL A 285 -0.72 -6.32 5.35
C VAL A 285 0.43 -7.13 4.74
N LEU A 286 1.51 -7.31 5.49
CA LEU A 286 2.63 -8.15 5.11
C LEU A 286 2.49 -9.53 5.78
N ILE A 287 2.51 -10.61 4.98
CA ILE A 287 2.29 -11.97 5.48
C ILE A 287 3.63 -12.65 5.76
N ASP A 288 4.09 -12.61 7.01
CA ASP A 288 5.46 -12.89 7.43
C ASP A 288 5.94 -14.31 7.06
N ASP A 289 5.11 -15.33 7.35
CA ASP A 289 5.43 -16.73 7.09
C ASP A 289 5.37 -17.09 5.59
N CYS A 290 4.74 -16.25 4.77
CA CYS A 290 4.70 -16.35 3.32
C CYS A 290 5.82 -15.56 2.62
N CYS A 291 6.82 -15.08 3.37
CA CYS A 291 7.93 -14.32 2.83
C CYS A 291 9.28 -14.94 3.20
N ARG A 292 10.27 -14.80 2.32
CA ARG A 292 11.70 -15.08 2.62
C ARG A 292 12.58 -14.00 2.01
N GLY A 293 13.70 -13.69 2.65
CA GLY A 293 14.55 -12.55 2.29
C GLY A 293 16.03 -12.91 2.16
N VAL A 294 16.81 -11.88 1.83
CA VAL A 294 18.22 -11.94 1.47
C VAL A 294 19.10 -11.68 2.70
N ASP A 295 18.76 -10.71 3.55
CA ASP A 295 19.52 -10.36 4.75
C ASP A 295 18.63 -10.19 6.00
N LEU A 296 19.07 -10.72 7.16
CA LEU A 296 18.28 -10.68 8.38
C LEU A 296 18.11 -9.27 8.97
N ASN A 297 19.11 -8.40 8.84
CA ASN A 297 19.01 -7.04 9.36
C ASN A 297 18.11 -6.18 8.48
N ASP A 298 18.20 -6.36 7.16
CA ASP A 298 17.35 -5.64 6.20
C ASP A 298 15.89 -6.12 6.30
N ILE A 299 15.66 -7.41 6.61
CA ILE A 299 14.32 -7.94 6.94
C ILE A 299 13.76 -7.20 8.16
N GLU A 300 14.50 -7.13 9.27
CA GLU A 300 14.01 -6.46 10.48
C GLU A 300 13.77 -4.96 10.25
N SER A 301 14.68 -4.29 9.53
CA SER A 301 14.49 -2.89 9.12
C SER A 301 13.21 -2.69 8.29
N THR A 302 12.92 -3.62 7.37
CA THR A 302 11.70 -3.63 6.57
C THR A 302 10.46 -3.79 7.46
N LYS A 303 10.49 -4.71 8.44
CA LYS A 303 9.39 -4.90 9.39
C LYS A 303 9.09 -3.62 10.16
N GLN A 304 10.13 -2.97 10.70
CA GLN A 304 9.97 -1.71 11.42
C GLN A 304 9.41 -0.60 10.53
N THR A 305 9.87 -0.52 9.28
CA THR A 305 9.36 0.46 8.31
C THR A 305 7.88 0.24 8.01
N VAL A 306 7.45 -1.00 7.79
CA VAL A 306 6.02 -1.33 7.58
C VAL A 306 5.19 -0.92 8.81
N ILE A 307 5.61 -1.30 10.02
CA ILE A 307 4.87 -1.02 11.26
C ILE A 307 4.77 0.50 11.52
N SER A 308 5.89 1.23 11.41
CA SER A 308 5.94 2.68 11.60
C SER A 308 5.08 3.46 10.60
N ASN A 309 4.80 2.89 9.43
CA ASN A 309 3.89 3.44 8.43
C ASN A 309 2.45 2.91 8.55
N ASN A 310 2.10 2.31 9.70
CA ASN A 310 0.78 1.75 10.01
C ASN A 310 0.36 0.56 9.13
N GLY A 311 1.32 -0.14 8.54
CA GLY A 311 1.11 -1.48 8.02
C GLY A 311 1.04 -2.51 9.15
N VAL A 312 0.46 -3.66 8.86
CA VAL A 312 0.35 -4.77 9.82
C VAL A 312 1.14 -5.96 9.30
N ILE A 313 1.84 -6.65 10.20
CA ILE A 313 2.54 -7.90 9.90
C ILE A 313 1.79 -9.04 10.60
N VAL A 314 1.39 -10.06 9.85
CA VAL A 314 0.64 -11.21 10.36
C VAL A 314 1.20 -12.52 9.82
N ASN A 315 0.77 -13.65 10.38
CA ASN A 315 0.97 -14.95 9.74
C ASN A 315 -0.25 -15.32 8.89
N SER A 316 -0.04 -16.19 7.90
CA SER A 316 -1.06 -16.69 6.96
C SER A 316 -2.36 -17.15 7.63
N ARG A 317 -2.27 -17.75 8.83
CA ARG A 317 -3.43 -18.23 9.60
C ARG A 317 -4.42 -17.13 10.03
N GLU A 318 -3.98 -15.87 10.07
CA GLU A 318 -4.81 -14.71 10.49
C GLU A 318 -5.52 -14.07 9.29
N VAL A 319 -4.97 -14.25 8.08
CA VAL A 319 -5.40 -13.56 6.86
C VAL A 319 -6.87 -13.78 6.53
N LYS A 320 -7.36 -15.02 6.67
CA LYS A 320 -8.76 -15.35 6.34
C LYS A 320 -9.76 -14.49 7.11
N ALA A 321 -9.55 -14.36 8.41
CA ALA A 321 -10.45 -13.56 9.24
C ALA A 321 -10.37 -12.06 8.91
N MET A 322 -9.21 -11.57 8.50
CA MET A 322 -9.05 -10.18 8.09
C MET A 322 -9.76 -9.88 6.76
N VAL A 323 -9.61 -10.75 5.76
CA VAL A 323 -10.30 -10.64 4.47
C VAL A 323 -11.82 -10.72 4.63
N GLU A 324 -12.32 -11.56 5.54
CA GLU A 324 -13.75 -11.66 5.84
C GLU A 324 -14.28 -10.53 6.76
N GLY A 325 -13.45 -9.55 7.12
CA GLY A 325 -13.82 -8.43 8.01
C GLY A 325 -14.06 -8.82 9.47
N ARG A 326 -13.68 -10.03 9.89
CA ARG A 326 -13.85 -10.57 11.25
C ARG A 326 -12.68 -10.23 12.18
N ASP A 327 -11.49 -10.04 11.63
CA ASP A 327 -10.32 -9.49 12.33
C ASP A 327 -10.00 -8.10 11.79
N ARG A 328 -10.27 -7.08 12.60
CA ARG A 328 -10.19 -5.66 12.21
C ARG A 328 -9.10 -4.98 13.02
N ARG A 329 -7.92 -4.86 12.42
CA ARG A 329 -6.73 -4.30 13.06
C ARG A 329 -6.82 -2.77 13.18
N PRO A 330 -6.60 -2.19 14.37
CA PRO A 330 -6.72 -0.75 14.58
C PRO A 330 -5.71 0.07 13.78
N GLU A 331 -4.53 -0.48 13.48
CA GLU A 331 -3.50 0.17 12.67
C GLU A 331 -4.00 0.47 11.26
N LEU A 332 -4.71 -0.47 10.65
CA LEU A 332 -5.29 -0.31 9.31
C LEU A 332 -6.46 0.69 9.32
N GLY A 333 -7.26 0.70 10.38
CA GLY A 333 -8.32 1.70 10.57
C GLY A 333 -7.74 3.10 10.75
N TYR A 334 -6.72 3.24 11.59
CA TYR A 334 -6.01 4.50 11.81
C TYR A 334 -5.35 5.02 10.52
N LYS A 335 -4.66 4.14 9.77
CA LYS A 335 -4.09 4.47 8.46
C LYS A 335 -5.14 5.08 7.53
N LEU A 336 -6.29 4.43 7.41
CA LEU A 336 -7.37 4.92 6.54
C LEU A 336 -7.90 6.28 6.98
N ALA A 337 -8.08 6.51 8.29
CA ALA A 337 -8.50 7.81 8.80
C ALA A 337 -7.48 8.91 8.42
N MET A 338 -6.19 8.65 8.59
CA MET A 338 -5.15 9.62 8.23
C MET A 338 -5.10 9.91 6.72
N GLU A 339 -5.36 8.91 5.87
CA GLU A 339 -5.49 9.14 4.43
C GLU A 339 -6.69 10.02 4.08
N LEU A 340 -7.83 9.82 4.74
CA LEU A 340 -9.02 10.66 4.54
C LEU A 340 -8.76 12.11 4.96
N LYS A 341 -8.00 12.34 6.04
CA LYS A 341 -7.55 13.68 6.45
C LYS A 341 -6.70 14.35 5.37
N ASN A 342 -5.73 13.62 4.81
CA ASN A 342 -4.84 14.15 3.79
C ASN A 342 -5.58 14.49 2.49
N ALA A 343 -6.46 13.62 2.03
CA ALA A 343 -7.26 13.82 0.82
C ALA A 343 -8.15 15.07 0.90
N ASP A 344 -8.76 15.31 2.07
CA ASP A 344 -9.57 16.50 2.31
C ASP A 344 -8.71 17.78 2.38
N SER A 345 -7.49 17.68 2.92
CA SER A 345 -6.52 18.78 2.91
C SER A 345 -6.09 19.18 1.49
N ASP A 346 -5.95 18.22 0.58
CA ASP A 346 -5.54 18.49 -0.79
C ASP A 346 -6.70 19.05 -1.63
N LEU A 347 -7.92 18.57 -1.40
CA LEU A 347 -9.14 19.14 -1.99
C LEU A 347 -9.37 20.59 -1.50
N SER A 348 -9.19 20.85 -0.21
CA SER A 348 -9.34 22.20 0.36
C SER A 348 -8.27 23.18 -0.13
N LYS A 349 -6.99 22.75 -0.22
CA LYS A 349 -5.91 23.55 -0.83
C LYS A 349 -6.17 23.85 -2.30
N ASN A 350 -6.62 22.87 -3.08
CA ASN A 350 -6.96 23.05 -4.49
C ASN A 350 -8.14 24.00 -4.68
N ASN A 351 -9.14 23.95 -3.79
CA ASN A 351 -10.28 24.87 -3.78
C ASN A 351 -9.89 26.29 -3.32
N ALA A 352 -8.99 26.43 -2.35
CA ALA A 352 -8.45 27.72 -1.90
C ALA A 352 -7.62 28.41 -3.00
N CYS A 353 -6.77 27.65 -3.71
CA CYS A 353 -6.02 28.14 -4.88
C CYS A 353 -6.95 28.61 -6.01
N ARG A 354 -8.04 27.88 -6.28
CA ARG A 354 -9.07 28.29 -7.25
C ARG A 354 -9.79 29.59 -6.84
N ARG A 355 -10.13 29.76 -5.55
CA ARG A 355 -10.76 30.99 -5.04
C ARG A 355 -9.82 32.21 -5.12
N GLN A 356 -8.53 32.04 -4.84
CA GLN A 356 -7.53 33.10 -5.00
C GLN A 356 -7.36 33.53 -6.46
N ASN A 357 -7.34 32.56 -7.40
CA ASN A 357 -7.27 32.88 -8.83
C ASN A 357 -8.51 33.61 -9.34
N GLN A 358 -9.71 33.30 -8.83
CA GLN A 358 -10.94 34.03 -9.16
C GLN A 358 -10.97 35.46 -8.56
N GLN A 359 -10.44 35.66 -7.36
CA GLN A 359 -10.32 36.99 -6.75
C GLN A 359 -9.29 37.88 -7.47
N GLN A 360 -8.18 37.31 -7.96
CA GLN A 360 -7.20 38.04 -8.78
C GLN A 360 -7.76 38.42 -10.16
N GLN A 361 -8.57 37.56 -10.78
CA GLN A 361 -9.25 37.88 -12.05
C GLN A 361 -10.35 38.95 -11.87
N GLY A 362 -11.06 38.95 -10.73
CA GLY A 362 -12.05 39.98 -10.39
C GLY A 362 -11.45 41.37 -10.14
N GLN A 363 -10.20 41.45 -9.66
CA GLN A 363 -9.50 42.73 -9.47
C GLN A 363 -8.93 43.32 -10.77
N GLN A 364 -8.66 42.50 -11.80
CA GLN A 364 -8.19 43.00 -13.10
C GLN A 364 -9.32 43.55 -13.99
N GLN A 365 -10.59 43.19 -13.74
CA GLN A 365 -11.74 43.74 -14.49
C GLN A 365 -12.28 45.07 -13.93
N GLY A 366 -11.75 45.55 -12.79
CA GLY A 366 -12.14 46.83 -12.18
C GLY A 366 -11.36 48.06 -12.64
N GLN A 367 -10.37 47.92 -13.53
CA GLN A 367 -9.52 49.02 -14.02
C GLN A 367 -9.56 49.16 -15.55
N GLN A 368 -10.74 49.38 -16.12
CA GLN A 368 -10.83 49.98 -17.47
C GLN A 368 -11.45 51.37 -17.34
N GLN A 369 -10.59 52.39 -17.30
CA GLN A 369 -10.97 53.78 -17.47
C GLN A 369 -11.32 54.07 -18.95
N PRO A 370 -12.32 54.93 -19.25
CA PRO A 370 -12.68 55.26 -20.63
C PRO A 370 -11.61 56.13 -21.29
N GLN A 371 -11.22 55.79 -22.52
CA GLN A 371 -10.31 56.60 -23.35
C GLN A 371 -10.96 57.93 -23.77
N PRO A 372 -10.22 59.06 -23.81
CA PRO A 372 -10.74 60.32 -24.31
C PRO A 372 -10.59 60.45 -25.84
N ASP A 373 -11.61 61.06 -26.44
CA ASP A 373 -11.74 61.39 -27.86
C ASP A 373 -10.61 62.30 -28.39
N ARG A 374 -10.16 62.02 -29.62
CA ARG A 374 -9.21 62.86 -30.37
C ARG A 374 -9.91 64.07 -31.00
N PRO A 375 -9.36 65.30 -30.90
CA PRO A 375 -9.82 66.42 -31.69
C PRO A 375 -9.19 66.46 -33.09
N GLN A 376 -9.91 67.14 -34.00
CA GLN A 376 -9.76 67.27 -35.46
C GLN A 376 -8.39 67.74 -35.95
#